data_AF-A0A7Y1UN36-F1
#
_entry.id   AF-A0A7Y1UN36-F1
#
_cell.length_a   1.000
_cell.length_b   1.000
_cell.length_c   1.000
_cell.angle_alpha   90.00
_cell.angle_beta   90.00
_cell.angle_gamma   90.00
#
_symmetry.space_group_name_H-M   'P 1'
#
loop_
_entity.id
_entity.type
_entity.pdbx_description
1 polymer ?
#
loop_
_entity_poly.entity_id
_entity_poly.type
_entity_poly.pdbx_seq_one_letter_code
_entity_poly.pdbx_strand_id
1 'polypeptide(L)'
;PSRDELVAGQATGALHLLNPDDPASRKTLQKAAEDDDPRRRRMAIATLAQSMESDFAVTTLTGALSDPSRIVRRTVVDVAVDLEIEGVRSLLETALGDDDDWIRWKAVKGLSELGLDSSMEAVTALADDPDFQVRFEVAAALRR
;
A
#
# COMPACT_ATOMS: atom_id res chain seq x y z
N PRO A 1 23.09 -26.93 13.03
CA PRO A 1 22.10 -26.73 11.95
C PRO A 1 22.52 -27.44 10.65
N SER A 2 21.58 -28.11 9.98
CA SER A 2 21.83 -28.72 8.68
C SER A 2 22.05 -27.64 7.60
N ARG A 3 22.70 -28.01 6.49
CA ARG A 3 22.87 -27.11 5.33
C ARG A 3 21.52 -26.60 4.80
N ASP A 4 20.46 -27.37 4.98
CA ASP A 4 19.09 -27.01 4.61
C ASP A 4 18.45 -25.99 5.58
N GLU A 5 18.78 -26.02 6.88
CA GLU A 5 18.34 -25.01 7.85
C GLU A 5 19.02 -23.66 7.62
N LEU A 6 20.28 -23.66 7.17
CA LEU A 6 21.01 -22.43 6.81
C LEU A 6 20.49 -21.81 5.51
N VAL A 7 20.08 -22.64 4.54
CA VAL A 7 19.41 -22.16 3.32
C VAL A 7 17.99 -21.66 3.63
N ALA A 8 17.25 -22.29 4.55
CA ALA A 8 15.94 -21.79 4.99
C ALA A 8 16.03 -20.44 5.76
N GLY A 9 17.10 -20.25 6.54
CA GLY A 9 17.38 -18.99 7.24
C GLY A 9 17.96 -17.88 6.35
N GLN A 10 18.52 -18.23 5.17
CA GLN A 10 19.04 -17.27 4.19
C GLN A 10 18.07 -16.98 3.03
N ALA A 11 17.17 -17.92 2.71
CA ALA A 11 16.11 -17.74 1.69
C ALA A 11 15.01 -16.75 2.12
N THR A 12 14.97 -16.36 3.40
CA THR A 12 13.98 -15.45 3.97
C THR A 12 14.36 -13.97 3.83
N GLY A 13 15.60 -13.64 3.44
CA GLY A 13 16.14 -12.27 3.48
C GLY A 13 15.82 -11.38 2.29
N ALA A 14 15.41 -11.93 1.15
CA ALA A 14 15.31 -11.16 -0.10
C ALA A 14 13.94 -11.30 -0.78
N LEU A 15 12.85 -11.12 -0.03
CA LEU A 15 11.49 -11.10 -0.60
C LEU A 15 11.37 -10.13 -1.79
N HIS A 16 12.08 -8.99 -1.74
CA HIS A 16 12.14 -8.00 -2.81
C HIS A 16 12.77 -8.48 -4.13
N LEU A 17 13.48 -9.61 -4.14
CA LEU A 17 14.07 -10.19 -5.35
C LEU A 17 13.18 -11.25 -6.00
N LEU A 18 12.06 -11.60 -5.36
CA LEU A 18 11.14 -12.60 -5.88
C LEU A 18 10.30 -12.00 -7.00
N ASN A 19 10.08 -12.78 -8.07
CA ASN A 19 9.18 -12.40 -9.14
C ASN A 19 7.73 -12.73 -8.73
N PRO A 20 6.83 -11.75 -8.55
CA PRO A 20 5.44 -12.03 -8.17
C PRO A 20 4.66 -12.81 -9.22
N ASP A 21 5.12 -12.87 -10.48
CA ASP A 21 4.46 -13.59 -11.57
C ASP A 21 4.93 -15.05 -11.70
N ASP A 22 6.01 -15.44 -11.02
CA ASP A 22 6.40 -16.85 -10.88
C ASP A 22 5.53 -17.54 -9.80
N PRO A 23 4.84 -18.66 -10.08
CA PRO A 23 3.92 -19.28 -9.13
C PRO A 23 4.55 -19.70 -7.79
N ALA A 24 5.81 -20.16 -7.79
CA ALA A 24 6.49 -20.57 -6.57
C ALA A 24 6.87 -19.36 -5.69
N SER A 25 7.36 -18.31 -6.34
CA SER A 25 7.65 -17.02 -5.73
C SER A 25 6.39 -16.35 -5.20
N ARG A 26 5.31 -16.31 -5.98
CA ARG A 26 3.99 -15.78 -5.58
C ARG A 26 3.48 -16.46 -4.31
N LYS A 27 3.52 -17.79 -4.24
CA LYS A 27 3.12 -18.55 -3.05
C LYS A 27 3.98 -18.21 -1.83
N THR A 28 5.29 -18.03 -2.04
CA THR A 28 6.24 -17.66 -0.98
C THR A 28 5.93 -16.25 -0.45
N LEU A 29 5.67 -15.31 -1.34
CA LEU A 29 5.30 -13.95 -1.00
C LEU A 29 3.95 -13.89 -0.28
N GLN A 30 2.93 -14.61 -0.75
CA GLN A 30 1.63 -14.71 -0.07
C GLN A 30 1.76 -15.20 1.37
N LYS A 31 2.57 -16.24 1.61
CA LYS A 31 2.87 -16.70 2.97
C LYS A 31 3.57 -15.64 3.81
N ALA A 32 4.50 -14.89 3.21
CA ALA A 32 5.21 -13.81 3.90
C ALA A 32 4.33 -12.57 4.16
N ALA A 33 3.24 -12.38 3.40
CA ALA A 33 2.25 -11.33 3.63
C ALA A 33 1.40 -11.59 4.89
N GLU A 34 1.42 -12.82 5.42
CA GLU A 34 0.71 -13.24 6.63
C GLU A 34 1.66 -13.41 7.84
N ASP A 35 2.93 -13.04 7.71
CA ASP A 35 3.97 -13.25 8.71
C ASP A 35 3.74 -12.41 10.00
N ASP A 36 4.16 -12.91 11.16
CA ASP A 36 4.04 -12.17 12.42
C ASP A 36 4.86 -10.86 12.39
N ASP A 37 6.00 -10.83 11.68
CA ASP A 37 6.82 -9.62 11.54
C ASP A 37 6.22 -8.67 10.49
N PRO A 38 5.75 -7.47 10.87
CA PRO A 38 5.22 -6.49 9.92
C PRO A 38 6.23 -6.05 8.86
N ARG A 39 7.54 -6.19 9.12
CA ARG A 39 8.58 -5.88 8.12
C ARG A 39 8.62 -6.92 6.99
N ARG A 40 8.27 -8.16 7.29
CA ARG A 40 8.14 -9.23 6.28
C ARG A 40 6.84 -9.05 5.50
N ARG A 41 5.73 -8.79 6.20
CA ARG A 41 4.44 -8.49 5.56
C ARG A 41 4.52 -7.34 4.57
N ARG A 42 5.02 -6.17 5.01
CA ARG A 42 5.13 -4.99 4.13
C ARG A 42 5.97 -5.28 2.88
N MET A 43 7.05 -6.05 3.03
CA MET A 43 7.94 -6.36 1.92
C MET A 43 7.26 -7.30 0.93
N ALA A 44 6.58 -8.33 1.45
CA ALA A 44 5.82 -9.26 0.63
C ALA A 44 4.71 -8.57 -0.15
N ILE A 45 3.93 -7.69 0.51
CA ILE A 45 2.84 -6.92 -0.12
C ILE A 45 3.40 -6.01 -1.21
N ALA A 46 4.47 -5.26 -0.93
CA ALA A 46 5.12 -4.40 -1.92
C ALA A 46 5.66 -5.17 -3.13
N THR A 47 6.16 -6.40 -2.93
CA THR A 47 6.62 -7.25 -4.05
C THR A 47 5.45 -7.86 -4.82
N LEU A 48 4.40 -8.34 -4.16
CA LEU A 48 3.19 -8.87 -4.82
C LEU A 48 2.52 -7.83 -5.70
N ALA A 49 2.51 -6.57 -5.26
CA ALA A 49 1.92 -5.46 -6.00
C ALA A 49 2.72 -5.05 -7.26
N GLN A 50 3.93 -5.58 -7.47
CA GLN A 50 4.69 -5.41 -8.72
C GLN A 50 4.27 -6.41 -9.81
N SER A 51 3.29 -7.28 -9.53
CA SER A 51 2.69 -8.19 -10.50
C SER A 51 2.25 -7.47 -11.77
N MET A 52 2.47 -8.08 -12.92
CA MET A 52 1.98 -7.57 -14.21
C MET A 52 0.45 -7.61 -14.33
N GLU A 53 -0.21 -8.42 -13.50
CA GLU A 53 -1.67 -8.48 -13.40
C GLU A 53 -2.19 -7.37 -12.48
N SER A 54 -2.64 -6.24 -13.05
CA SER A 54 -3.09 -5.07 -12.27
C SER A 54 -4.21 -5.38 -11.28
N ASP A 55 -5.19 -6.20 -11.67
CA ASP A 55 -6.30 -6.59 -10.78
C ASP A 55 -5.81 -7.35 -9.54
N PHE A 56 -4.77 -8.19 -9.72
CA PHE A 56 -4.14 -8.90 -8.61
C PHE A 56 -3.37 -7.95 -7.69
N ALA A 57 -2.64 -6.99 -8.26
CA ALA A 57 -1.93 -5.96 -7.49
C ALA A 57 -2.92 -5.12 -6.65
N VAL A 58 -3.99 -4.62 -7.27
CA VAL A 58 -5.04 -3.84 -6.59
C VAL A 58 -5.72 -4.65 -5.49
N THR A 59 -6.06 -5.91 -5.76
CA THR A 59 -6.68 -6.80 -4.75
C THR A 59 -5.74 -7.03 -3.56
N THR A 60 -4.46 -7.26 -3.84
CA THR A 60 -3.43 -7.45 -2.80
C THR A 60 -3.31 -6.22 -1.90
N LEU A 61 -3.22 -5.02 -2.50
CA LEU A 61 -3.12 -3.77 -1.76
C LEU A 61 -4.39 -3.49 -0.94
N THR A 62 -5.56 -3.71 -1.52
CA THR A 62 -6.86 -3.48 -0.86
C THR A 62 -7.01 -4.35 0.39
N GLY A 63 -6.65 -5.64 0.30
CA GLY A 63 -6.69 -6.54 1.46
C GLY A 63 -5.71 -6.16 2.57
N ALA A 64 -4.58 -5.54 2.21
CA ALA A 64 -3.55 -5.13 3.16
C ALA A 64 -3.80 -3.76 3.81
N LEU A 65 -4.78 -2.97 3.34
CA LEU A 65 -5.10 -1.66 3.92
C LEU A 65 -5.64 -1.80 5.36
N SER A 66 -6.14 -2.97 5.77
CA SER A 66 -6.60 -3.23 7.14
C SER A 66 -5.52 -3.82 8.07
N ASP A 67 -4.24 -3.83 7.65
CA ASP A 67 -3.18 -4.40 8.48
C ASP A 67 -3.04 -3.63 9.81
N PRO A 68 -2.88 -4.33 10.96
CA PRO A 68 -2.74 -3.67 12.26
C PRO A 68 -1.48 -2.81 12.37
N SER A 69 -0.45 -3.07 11.56
CA SER A 69 0.78 -2.30 11.54
C SER A 69 0.66 -1.11 10.59
N ARG A 70 0.79 0.10 11.14
CA ARG A 70 0.88 1.32 10.33
C ARG A 70 1.95 1.24 9.25
N ILE A 71 3.08 0.55 9.49
CA ILE A 71 4.17 0.47 8.49
C ILE A 71 3.70 -0.30 7.25
N VAL A 72 2.86 -1.33 7.43
CA VAL A 72 2.27 -2.09 6.32
C VAL A 72 1.27 -1.20 5.59
N ARG A 73 0.32 -0.58 6.29
CA ARG A 73 -0.68 0.31 5.67
C ARG A 73 -0.04 1.48 4.92
N ARG A 74 1.02 2.08 5.48
CA ARG A 74 1.81 3.11 4.79
C ARG A 74 2.40 2.61 3.47
N THR A 75 2.97 1.39 3.50
CA THR A 75 3.51 0.75 2.29
C THR A 75 2.42 0.51 1.25
N VAL A 76 1.22 0.10 1.68
CA VAL A 76 0.07 -0.09 0.78
C VAL A 76 -0.27 1.20 0.05
N VAL A 77 -0.36 2.33 0.75
CA VAL A 77 -0.71 3.61 0.15
C VAL A 77 0.43 4.19 -0.68
N ASP A 78 1.70 4.04 -0.26
CA ASP A 78 2.84 4.41 -1.12
C ASP A 78 2.79 3.69 -2.46
N VAL A 79 2.64 2.36 -2.44
CA VAL A 79 2.60 1.56 -3.67
C VAL A 79 1.35 1.88 -4.50
N ALA A 80 0.20 2.07 -3.86
CA ALA A 80 -1.02 2.45 -4.58
C ALA A 80 -0.87 3.78 -5.33
N VAL A 81 -0.25 4.78 -4.70
CA VAL A 81 0.06 6.06 -5.36
C VAL A 81 1.04 5.87 -6.51
N ASP A 82 2.12 5.11 -6.30
CA ASP A 82 3.15 4.88 -7.32
C ASP A 82 2.62 4.09 -8.55
N LEU A 83 1.52 3.33 -8.39
CA LEU A 83 0.88 2.65 -9.51
C LEU A 83 0.18 3.63 -10.47
N GLU A 84 -0.30 4.77 -9.98
CA GLU A 84 -0.96 5.83 -10.78
C GLU A 84 -2.07 5.29 -11.73
N ILE A 85 -2.79 4.24 -11.32
CA ILE A 85 -3.91 3.66 -12.08
C ILE A 85 -5.24 3.92 -11.40
N GLU A 86 -6.29 4.11 -12.20
CA GLU A 86 -7.65 4.36 -11.71
C GLU A 86 -8.18 3.25 -10.78
N GLY A 87 -7.71 2.00 -10.96
CA GLY A 87 -8.11 0.87 -10.13
C GLY A 87 -7.77 1.01 -8.63
N VAL A 88 -6.85 1.88 -8.24
CA VAL A 88 -6.53 2.12 -6.82
C VAL A 88 -7.39 3.20 -6.17
N ARG A 89 -8.28 3.87 -6.90
CA ARG A 89 -9.07 4.99 -6.36
C ARG A 89 -9.85 4.62 -5.10
N SER A 90 -10.63 3.55 -5.12
CA SER A 90 -11.44 3.14 -3.94
C SER A 90 -10.57 2.81 -2.72
N LEU A 91 -9.36 2.29 -2.95
CA LEU A 91 -8.39 2.04 -1.88
C LEU A 91 -7.91 3.36 -1.27
N LEU A 92 -7.55 4.34 -2.10
CA LEU A 92 -7.11 5.65 -1.64
C LEU A 92 -8.25 6.41 -0.95
N GLU A 93 -9.48 6.33 -1.44
CA GLU A 93 -10.67 6.89 -0.78
C GLU A 93 -10.88 6.28 0.61
N THR A 94 -10.67 4.97 0.76
CA THR A 94 -10.72 4.29 2.07
C THR A 94 -9.60 4.79 2.99
N ALA A 95 -8.39 5.01 2.46
CA ALA A 95 -7.24 5.47 3.22
C ALA A 95 -7.38 6.91 3.77
N LEU A 96 -8.32 7.71 3.25
CA LEU A 96 -8.66 9.03 3.82
C LEU A 96 -9.20 8.93 5.25
N GLY A 97 -9.70 7.77 5.68
CA GLY A 97 -10.19 7.52 7.03
C GLY A 97 -9.18 6.89 7.99
N ASP A 98 -7.91 6.71 7.59
CA ASP A 98 -6.91 6.04 8.43
C ASP A 98 -6.56 6.85 9.68
N ASP A 99 -6.19 6.18 10.78
CA ASP A 99 -5.78 6.86 12.01
C ASP A 99 -4.42 7.55 11.90
N ASP A 100 -3.58 7.10 10.97
CA ASP A 100 -2.27 7.67 10.68
C ASP A 100 -2.39 8.86 9.71
N ASP A 101 -1.97 10.05 10.18
CA ASP A 101 -1.99 11.31 9.44
C ASP A 101 -1.21 11.25 8.11
N TRP A 102 -0.09 10.55 8.09
CA TRP A 102 0.71 10.39 6.88
C TRP A 102 -0.06 9.60 5.82
N ILE A 103 -0.86 8.61 6.22
CA ILE A 103 -1.67 7.81 5.31
C ILE A 103 -2.77 8.67 4.69
N ARG A 104 -3.48 9.44 5.52
CA ARG A 104 -4.51 10.38 5.03
C ARG A 104 -3.91 11.42 4.08
N TRP A 105 -2.78 12.02 4.44
CA TRP A 105 -2.07 12.99 3.59
C TRP A 105 -1.68 12.37 2.24
N LYS A 106 -1.06 11.18 2.25
CA LYS A 106 -0.62 10.49 1.03
C LYS A 106 -1.81 10.09 0.15
N ALA A 107 -2.93 9.70 0.76
CA ALA A 107 -4.17 9.39 0.06
C ALA A 107 -4.77 10.61 -0.66
N VAL A 108 -4.83 11.78 0.00
CA VAL A 108 -5.27 13.03 -0.64
C VAL A 108 -4.38 13.36 -1.84
N LYS A 109 -3.06 13.23 -1.67
CA LYS A 109 -2.11 13.46 -2.77
C LYS A 109 -2.35 12.52 -3.95
N GLY A 110 -2.46 11.21 -3.70
CA GLY A 110 -2.71 10.22 -4.74
C GLY A 110 -4.02 10.45 -5.50
N LEU A 111 -5.11 10.75 -4.78
CA LEU A 111 -6.38 11.10 -5.39
C LEU A 111 -6.30 12.38 -6.22
N SER A 112 -5.51 13.36 -5.77
CA SER A 112 -5.25 14.57 -6.56
C SER A 112 -4.45 14.30 -7.84
N GLU A 113 -3.54 13.32 -7.83
CA GLU A 113 -2.74 12.91 -8.99
C GLU A 113 -3.58 12.13 -10.00
N LEU A 114 -4.51 11.29 -9.53
CA LEU A 114 -5.51 10.62 -10.39
C LEU A 114 -6.62 11.57 -10.89
N GLY A 115 -6.75 12.75 -10.27
CA GLY A 115 -7.88 13.65 -10.48
C GLY A 115 -9.00 13.42 -9.46
N LEU A 116 -9.59 14.50 -8.94
CA LEU A 116 -10.52 14.45 -7.81
C LEU A 116 -11.95 14.01 -8.15
N ASP A 117 -12.25 13.63 -9.39
CA ASP A 117 -13.59 13.34 -9.93
C ASP A 117 -14.64 12.87 -8.90
N SER A 118 -14.70 11.57 -8.60
CA SER A 118 -15.65 11.01 -7.62
C SER A 118 -15.21 11.22 -6.17
N SER A 119 -13.96 11.63 -5.95
CA SER A 119 -13.34 11.71 -4.62
C SER A 119 -13.40 13.11 -4.00
N MET A 120 -13.96 14.10 -4.72
CA MET A 120 -13.97 15.51 -4.30
C MET A 120 -14.65 15.72 -2.94
N GLU A 121 -15.79 15.07 -2.71
CA GLU A 121 -16.51 15.16 -1.43
C GLU A 121 -15.67 14.54 -0.30
N ALA A 122 -15.10 13.36 -0.53
CA ALA A 122 -14.28 12.66 0.45
C ALA A 122 -13.03 13.46 0.83
N VAL A 123 -12.33 14.05 -0.16
CA VAL A 123 -11.17 14.91 0.07
C VAL A 123 -11.55 16.21 0.79
N THR A 124 -12.68 16.82 0.43
CA THR A 124 -13.16 18.06 1.07
C THR A 124 -13.49 17.84 2.55
N ALA A 125 -13.96 16.64 2.93
CA ALA A 125 -14.25 16.30 4.32
C ALA A 125 -13.02 16.38 5.25
N LEU A 126 -11.79 16.35 4.69
CA LEU A 126 -10.53 16.47 5.43
C LEU A 126 -10.04 17.94 5.54
N ALA A 127 -10.83 18.93 5.13
CA ALA A 127 -10.45 20.35 5.22
C ALA A 127 -10.14 20.82 6.65
N ASP A 128 -10.78 20.19 7.65
CA ASP A 128 -10.59 20.44 9.08
C ASP A 128 -9.81 19.31 9.79
N ASP A 129 -9.06 18.49 9.03
CA ASP A 129 -8.24 17.40 9.62
C ASP A 129 -7.34 17.92 10.74
N PRO A 130 -7.12 17.19 11.86
CA PRO A 130 -6.25 17.63 12.93
C PRO A 130 -4.81 17.92 12.49
N ASP A 131 -4.31 17.18 11.50
CA ASP A 131 -2.94 17.36 11.00
C ASP A 131 -2.82 18.47 9.96
N PHE A 132 -1.77 19.29 10.08
CA PHE A 132 -1.59 20.44 9.21
C PHE A 132 -1.20 20.06 7.77
N GLN A 133 -0.45 18.97 7.59
CA GLN A 133 0.00 18.52 6.27
C GLN A 133 -1.19 18.01 5.48
N VAL A 134 -2.09 17.28 6.13
CA VAL A 134 -3.36 16.84 5.53
C VAL A 134 -4.18 18.05 5.06
N ARG A 135 -4.46 19.03 5.93
CA ARG A 135 -5.22 20.24 5.55
C ARG A 135 -4.54 21.01 4.41
N PHE A 136 -3.20 21.13 4.46
CA PHE A 136 -2.43 21.81 3.42
C PHE A 136 -2.57 21.11 2.07
N GLU A 137 -2.49 19.78 2.04
CA GLU A 137 -2.63 18.98 0.82
C GLU A 137 -4.06 19.06 0.27
N VAL A 138 -5.08 19.01 1.12
CA VAL A 138 -6.48 19.22 0.70
C VAL A 138 -6.64 20.58 0.02
N ALA A 139 -6.14 21.66 0.64
CA ALA A 139 -6.19 22.98 0.04
C ALA A 139 -5.37 23.09 -1.26
N ALA A 140 -4.29 22.34 -1.41
CA ALA A 140 -3.52 22.27 -2.65
C ALA A 140 -4.29 21.51 -3.75
N ALA A 141 -4.89 20.37 -3.41
CA ALA A 141 -5.66 19.52 -4.32
C ALA A 141 -6.89 20.26 -4.87
N LEU A 142 -7.63 20.99 -4.03
CA LEU A 142 -8.84 21.74 -4.43
C LEU A 142 -8.56 23.00 -5.27
N ARG A 143 -7.29 23.37 -5.47
CA ARG A 143 -6.89 24.52 -6.32
C ARG A 143 -6.42 24.12 -7.71
N ARG A 144 -6.25 22.82 -7.97
CA ARG A 144 -5.85 22.31 -9.28
C ARG A 144 -7.06 22.24 -10.21
#